data_AF-A0A8I1NC91-F1
#
_entry.id   AF-A0A8I1NC91-F1
#
_cell.length_a   1.000
_cell.length_b   1.000
_cell.length_c   1.000
_cell.angle_alpha   90.00
_cell.angle_beta   90.00
_cell.angle_gamma   90.00
#
_symmetry.space_group_name_H-M   'P 1'
#
loop_
_entity.id
_entity.type
_entity.pdbx_description
1 polymer ?
#
loop_
_entity_poly.entity_id
_entity_poly.type
_entity_poly.pdbx_seq_one_letter_code
_entity_poly.pdbx_strand_id
1 'polypeptide(L)' 'MYTIMAIIQVLLAVLLIFLVLLHSGKDAGLSGAFGIGGGGSSVGGGSMVEQNLDRATIVTAVLFTLNTILLIKL' A
#
# COMPACT_ATOMS: atom_id res chain seq x y z
N MET A 1 -3.12 -29.13 0.34
CA MET A 1 -2.10 -28.13 -0.07
C MET A 1 -2.73 -26.79 -0.49
N TYR A 2 -3.84 -26.80 -1.23
CA TYR A 2 -4.61 -25.59 -1.57
C TYR A 2 -5.02 -24.71 -0.38
N THR A 3 -5.46 -25.30 0.72
CA THR A 3 -5.95 -24.57 1.90
C THR A 3 -4.89 -23.65 2.51
N ILE A 4 -3.62 -24.07 2.51
CA ILE A 4 -2.51 -23.28 3.04
C ILE A 4 -2.27 -22.05 2.16
N MET A 5 -2.29 -22.23 0.84
CA MET A 5 -2.12 -21.14 -0.13
C MET A 5 -3.29 -20.14 -0.05
N ALA A 6 -4.52 -20.64 0.12
CA ALA A 6 -5.70 -19.80 0.30
C ALA A 6 -5.65 -18.96 1.58
N ILE A 7 -5.16 -19.53 2.70
CA ILE A 7 -4.98 -18.80 3.96
C ILE A 7 -3.92 -17.69 3.80
N ILE A 8 -2.78 -18.02 3.18
CA ILE A 8 -1.71 -17.04 2.91
C ILE A 8 -2.22 -15.91 2.01
N GLN A 9 -3.02 -16.23 1.00
CA GLN A 9 -3.63 -15.28 0.09
C GLN A 9 -4.56 -14.30 0.82
N VAL A 10 -5.41 -14.79 1.72
CA VAL A 10 -6.30 -13.93 2.52
C VAL A 10 -5.50 -13.01 3.43
N LEU A 11 -4.43 -13.51 4.07
CA LEU A 11 -3.55 -12.69 4.90
C LEU A 11 -2.84 -11.59 4.11
N LEU A 12 -2.32 -11.92 2.93
CA LEU A 12 -1.69 -10.93 2.02
C LEU A 12 -2.69 -9.87 1.55
N ALA A 13 -3.94 -10.25 1.27
CA ALA A 13 -5.00 -9.31 0.90
C ALA A 13 -5.29 -8.30 2.02
N VAL A 14 -5.45 -8.79 3.26
CA VAL A 14 -5.71 -7.93 4.42
C VAL A 14 -4.53 -6.99 4.68
N LEU A 15 -3.30 -7.50 4.61
CA LEU A 15 -2.07 -6.70 4.75
C LEU A 15 -2.00 -5.59 3.69
N LEU A 16 -2.34 -5.91 2.43
CA LEU A 16 -2.36 -4.93 1.37
C LEU A 16 -3.41 -3.85 1.55
N ILE A 17 -4.63 -4.23 1.91
CA ILE A 17 -5.69 -3.26 2.19
C ILE A 17 -5.22 -2.32 3.29
N PHE A 18 -4.59 -2.84 4.35
CA PHE A 18 -4.07 -2.03 5.44
C PHE A 18 -2.96 -1.06 4.98
N LEU A 19 -1.98 -1.54 4.20
CA LEU A 19 -0.90 -0.72 3.65
C LEU A 19 -1.41 0.39 2.71
N VAL A 20 -2.42 0.10 1.90
CA VAL A 20 -3.06 1.07 1.00
C VAL A 20 -3.87 2.11 1.77
N LEU A 21 -4.61 1.71 2.81
CA LEU A 21 -5.34 2.67 3.63
C LEU A 21 -4.40 3.61 4.40
N LEU A 22 -3.23 3.14 4.80
CA LEU A 22 -2.20 3.97 5.44
C LEU A 22 -1.68 5.07 4.50
N HIS A 23 -1.69 4.84 3.18
CA HIS A 23 -1.45 5.90 2.19
C HIS A 23 -2.60 6.93 2.12
N SER A 24 -3.84 6.45 2.13
CA SER A 24 -5.03 7.31 1.94
C SER A 24 -5.35 8.21 3.15
N GLY A 25 -4.97 7.80 4.37
CA GLY A 25 -5.18 8.59 5.59
C GLY A 25 -4.39 9.91 5.62
N LYS A 26 -3.36 10.04 4.79
CA LYS A 26 -2.52 11.23 4.69
C LYS A 26 -3.15 12.34 3.83
N ASP A 27 -3.82 11.99 2.74
CA ASP A 27 -4.46 12.96 1.83
C ASP A 27 -5.87 13.37 2.29
N ALA A 28 -6.43 12.67 3.27
CA ALA A 28 -7.78 12.89 3.81
C ALA A 28 -7.86 14.01 4.88
N GLY A 29 -6.72 14.48 5.40
CA GLY A 29 -6.67 15.53 6.42
C GLY A 29 -6.68 16.92 5.79
N LEU A 30 -7.47 17.84 6.35
CA LEU A 30 -7.67 19.26 6.01
C LEU A 30 -6.53 20.02 5.28
N SER A 31 -5.26 19.65 5.47
CA SER A 31 -4.08 20.15 4.72
C SER A 31 -4.21 20.00 3.19
N GLY A 32 -4.71 18.86 2.70
CA GLY A 32 -4.90 18.63 1.25
C GLY A 32 -6.14 19.31 0.66
N ALA A 33 -7.20 19.50 1.47
CA ALA A 33 -8.46 20.09 1.04
C ALA A 33 -8.51 21.62 1.17
N PHE A 34 -7.73 22.20 2.09
CA PHE A 34 -7.73 23.65 2.30
C PHE A 34 -6.53 24.37 1.69
N GLY A 35 -5.37 23.75 1.44
CA GLY A 35 -4.22 24.44 0.83
C GLY A 35 -3.70 25.68 1.60
N ILE A 36 -4.29 26.01 2.76
CA ILE A 36 -3.94 27.14 3.63
C ILE A 36 -2.87 26.63 4.59
N GLY A 37 -1.66 26.42 4.09
CA GLY A 37 -0.56 25.94 4.92
C GLY A 37 0.60 25.38 4.12
N GLY A 38 1.37 26.24 3.46
CA GLY A 38 2.66 25.84 2.91
C GLY A 38 2.95 26.42 1.53
N GLY A 39 3.17 27.74 1.47
CA GLY A 39 4.02 28.27 0.41
C GLY A 39 5.42 27.67 0.57
N GLY A 40 5.84 26.86 -0.39
CA GLY A 40 7.21 26.37 -0.50
C GLY A 40 7.37 24.87 -0.27
N SER A 41 7.73 24.18 -1.36
CA SER A 41 8.69 23.07 -1.33
C SER A 41 8.19 21.71 -0.85
N SER A 42 7.57 20.91 -1.74
CA SER A 42 7.84 19.46 -1.81
C SER A 42 7.32 18.79 -3.09
N VAL A 43 7.54 19.41 -4.27
CA VAL A 43 7.39 18.76 -5.61
C VAL A 43 8.46 17.66 -5.83
N GLY A 44 8.85 16.93 -4.78
CA GLY A 44 9.88 15.88 -4.87
C GLY A 44 10.36 15.30 -3.55
N GLY A 45 9.61 15.46 -2.45
CA GLY A 45 10.10 15.06 -1.13
C GLY A 45 8.98 14.65 -0.19
N GLY A 46 8.31 13.54 -0.48
CA GLY A 46 7.68 12.78 0.60
C GLY A 46 8.77 12.43 1.63
N SER A 47 8.45 12.53 2.92
CA SER A 47 9.27 12.04 4.03
C SER A 47 9.89 10.70 3.65
N MET A 48 11.13 10.44 4.07
CA MET A 48 11.81 9.16 3.81
C MET A 48 10.93 7.95 4.21
N VAL A 49 10.03 8.13 5.17
CA VAL A 49 9.04 7.15 5.59
C VAL A 49 7.99 6.86 4.51
N GLU A 50 7.52 7.88 3.79
CA GLU A 50 6.50 7.74 2.74
C GLU A 50 7.03 6.99 1.53
N GLN A 51 8.25 7.32 1.09
CA GLN A 51 8.88 6.62 -0.03
C GLN A 51 9.17 5.16 0.31
N ASN A 52 9.45 4.85 1.58
CA ASN A 52 9.62 3.47 2.04
C ASN A 52 8.28 2.73 2.17
N LEU A 53 7.22 3.40 2.58
CA LEU A 53 5.87 2.82 2.65
C LEU A 53 5.34 2.47 1.26
N ASP A 54 5.60 3.33 0.27
CA ASP A 54 5.20 3.12 -1.12
C ASP A 54 5.93 1.89 -1.71
N ARG A 55 7.25 1.81 -1.50
CA ARG A 55 8.06 0.62 -1.87
C ARG A 55 7.56 -0.66 -1.19
N ALA A 56 7.23 -0.60 0.10
CA ALA A 56 6.71 -1.76 0.83
C ALA A 56 5.35 -2.21 0.26
N THR A 57 4.48 -1.28 -0.12
CA THR A 57 3.17 -1.57 -0.72
C THR A 57 3.33 -2.20 -2.09
N ILE A 58 4.21 -1.66 -2.93
CA ILE A 58 4.51 -2.22 -4.26
C ILE A 58 5.04 -3.66 -4.15
N VAL A 59 6.01 -3.91 -3.26
CA VAL A 59 6.55 -5.26 -3.04
C VAL A 59 5.47 -6.23 -2.59
N THR A 60 4.62 -5.80 -1.64
CA THR A 60 3.53 -6.64 -1.13
C THR A 60 2.48 -6.90 -2.22
N ALA A 61 2.21 -5.92 -3.08
CA ALA A 61 1.23 -6.02 -4.16
C ALA A 61 1.68 -7.05 -5.21
N VAL A 62 2.96 -6.99 -5.59
CA VAL A 62 3.57 -7.96 -6.50
C VAL A 62 3.51 -9.38 -5.91
N LEU A 63 3.85 -9.54 -4.63
CA LEU A 63 3.78 -10.85 -3.95
C LEU A 63 2.36 -11.41 -3.91
N PHE A 64 1.36 -10.57 -3.65
CA PHE A 64 -0.05 -10.97 -3.66
C PHE A 64 -0.52 -11.39 -5.06
N THR A 65 -0.20 -10.62 -6.10
CA THR A 65 -0.56 -10.97 -7.48
C THR A 65 0.10 -12.27 -7.92
N LEU A 66 1.38 -12.48 -7.58
CA LEU A 66 2.08 -13.73 -7.86
C LEU A 66 1.42 -14.92 -7.15
N ASN A 67 1.07 -14.77 -5.87
CA ASN A 67 0.39 -15.82 -5.09
C ASN A 67 -1.00 -16.15 -5.68
N THR A 68 -1.74 -15.11 -6.09
CA THR A 68 -3.03 -15.25 -6.80
C THR A 68 -2.92 -16.12 -8.06
N ILE A 69 -1.93 -15.81 -8.91
CA ILE A 69 -1.71 -16.52 -10.18
C ILE A 69 -1.32 -17.98 -9.92
N LEU A 70 -0.46 -18.21 -8.92
CA LEU A 70 0.00 -19.54 -8.55
C LEU A 70 -1.13 -20.41 -7.99
N LEU A 71 -2.05 -19.82 -7.23
CA LEU A 71 -3.23 -20.49 -6.69
C LEU A 71 -4.26 -20.83 -7.77
N ILE A 72 -4.41 -19.98 -8.80
CA ILE A 72 -5.28 -20.24 -9.97
C ILE A 72 -4.75 -21.35 -10.88
N LYS A 73 -3.42 -21.51 -10.95
CA LYS A 73 -2.77 -22.46 -11.87
C LYS A 73 -2.60 -23.86 -11.29
N LEU A 74 -2.66 -24.00 -9.97
CA LEU A 74 -2.68 -25.30 -9.29
C LEU A 74 -4.07 -25.92 -9.38
#